data_AF-A0ABD1KFU0-F1
#
_entry.id   AF-A0ABD1KFU0-F1
#
_cell.length_a   1.000
_cell.length_b   1.000
_cell.length_c   1.000
_cell.angle_alpha   90.00
_cell.angle_beta   90.00
_cell.angle_gamma   90.00
#
_symmetry.space_group_name_H-M   'P 1'
#
loop_
_entity.id
_entity.type
_entity.pdbx_description
1 polymer ?
#
loop_
_entity_poly.entity_id
_entity_poly.type
_entity_poly.pdbx_seq_one_letter_code
_entity_poly.pdbx_strand_id
1 'polypeptide(L)'
;MPAERMRLRRWLEEQINSGLVEGLVWIDRDEKIFQIPWIHGSSSGWELDKDAPLFKNWAINSGKYHPGVDQPDPRTWKSNFRCAMNSLSDIIEVKDQSVRRGSKAFKVYKMLEEVERRRRKGWVMFVLINLNVCWSHKHSTT
;
A
#
# COMPACT_ATOMS: atom_id res chain seq x y z
N MET A 1 4.84 -27.95 -3.80
CA MET A 1 3.74 -27.02 -4.19
C MET A 1 4.26 -25.61 -3.97
N PRO A 2 4.28 -24.72 -4.99
CA PRO A 2 4.59 -23.32 -4.73
C PRO A 2 3.54 -22.77 -3.73
N ALA A 3 4.00 -22.03 -2.72
CA ALA A 3 3.12 -21.43 -1.73
C ALA A 3 2.04 -20.58 -2.41
N GLU A 4 0.79 -20.70 -1.97
CA GLU A 4 -0.32 -19.94 -2.54
C GLU A 4 -0.07 -18.44 -2.35
N ARG A 5 -0.02 -17.68 -3.46
CA ARG A 5 0.25 -16.24 -3.41
C ARG A 5 -0.97 -15.51 -2.86
N MET A 6 -0.82 -14.90 -1.69
CA MET A 6 -1.91 -14.16 -1.06
C MET A 6 -2.13 -12.79 -1.72
N ARG A 7 -3.39 -12.35 -1.80
CA ARG A 7 -3.74 -10.99 -2.22
C ARG A 7 -3.28 -9.96 -1.18
N LEU A 8 -2.79 -8.81 -1.66
CA LEU A 8 -2.13 -7.80 -0.82
C LEU A 8 -2.94 -7.38 0.40
N ARG A 9 -4.24 -7.11 0.24
CA ARG A 9 -5.08 -6.67 1.36
C ARG A 9 -5.07 -7.67 2.52
N ARG A 10 -5.40 -8.94 2.25
CA ARG A 10 -5.43 -10.01 3.25
C ARG A 10 -4.04 -10.26 3.83
N TRP A 11 -3.04 -10.34 2.96
CA TRP A 11 -1.66 -10.54 3.37
C TRP A 11 -1.19 -9.43 4.32
N LEU A 12 -1.49 -8.16 4.02
CA LEU A 12 -1.10 -7.02 4.83
C LEU A 12 -1.79 -7.02 6.19
N GLU A 13 -3.07 -7.38 6.25
CA GLU A 13 -3.80 -7.56 7.51
C GLU A 13 -3.15 -8.63 8.39
N GLU A 14 -2.74 -9.77 7.81
CA GLU A 14 -1.99 -10.81 8.52
C GLU A 14 -0.60 -10.32 8.99
N GLN A 15 0.12 -9.54 8.17
CA GLN A 15 1.41 -8.96 8.58
C GLN A 15 1.26 -7.99 9.76
N ILE A 16 0.26 -7.11 9.74
CA ILE A 16 0.02 -6.18 10.85
C ILE A 16 -0.35 -6.95 12.12
N ASN A 17 -1.21 -7.98 11.99
CA ASN A 17 -1.62 -8.81 13.13
C ASN A 17 -0.48 -9.65 13.71
N SER A 18 0.52 -10.02 12.91
CA SER A 18 1.68 -10.78 13.39
C SER A 18 2.56 -9.98 14.36
N GLY A 19 2.58 -8.65 14.25
CA GLY A 19 3.46 -7.79 15.04
C GLY A 19 4.96 -7.99 14.79
N LEU A 20 5.35 -8.74 13.75
CA LEU A 20 6.75 -9.11 13.49
C LEU A 20 7.55 -8.01 12.79
N VAL A 21 6.87 -7.09 12.09
CA VAL A 21 7.51 -5.97 11.41
C VAL A 21 7.45 -4.74 12.32
N GLU A 22 8.61 -4.26 12.76
CA GLU A 22 8.70 -3.09 13.63
C GLU A 22 8.02 -1.86 12.99
N GLY A 23 7.17 -1.18 13.77
CA GLY A 23 6.46 0.03 13.35
C GLY A 23 5.28 -0.20 12.39
N LEU A 24 5.04 -1.42 11.92
CA LEU A 24 3.80 -1.82 11.23
C LEU A 24 2.75 -2.21 12.26
N VAL A 25 1.88 -1.28 12.62
CA VAL A 25 0.93 -1.47 13.72
C VAL A 25 -0.45 -0.90 13.41
N TRP A 26 -1.48 -1.46 14.04
CA TRP A 26 -2.78 -0.82 14.14
C TRP A 26 -2.66 0.43 14.99
N ILE A 27 -3.15 1.56 14.46
CA ILE A 27 -3.41 2.78 15.23
C ILE A 27 -4.80 2.66 15.88
N ASP A 28 -5.77 2.20 15.07
CA ASP A 28 -7.13 1.90 15.51
C ASP A 28 -7.55 0.59 14.83
N ARG A 29 -7.76 -0.46 15.62
CA ARG A 29 -8.11 -1.79 15.11
C ARG A 29 -9.57 -1.85 14.67
N ASP A 30 -10.45 -1.12 15.34
CA ASP A 30 -11.89 -1.14 15.07
C ASP A 30 -12.17 -0.40 13.75
N GLU A 31 -11.54 0.75 13.55
CA GLU A 31 -11.61 1.53 12.31
C GLU A 31 -10.65 1.02 11.20
N LYS A 32 -9.89 -0.06 11.47
CA LYS A 32 -8.87 -0.62 10.57
C LYS A 32 -7.88 0.43 10.05
N ILE A 33 -7.44 1.33 10.93
CA ILE A 33 -6.42 2.33 10.68
C ILE A 33 -5.07 1.78 11.16
N PHE A 34 -4.06 1.84 10.31
CA PHE A 34 -2.74 1.30 10.59
C PHE A 34 -1.66 2.20 9.98
N GLN A 35 -0.44 2.06 10.49
CA GLN A 35 0.72 2.76 9.95
C GLN A 35 1.72 1.80 9.33
N ILE A 36 2.45 2.28 8.33
CA ILE A 36 3.58 1.60 7.71
C ILE A 36 4.83 2.49 7.83
N PRO A 37 5.96 1.99 8.35
CA PRO A 37 7.24 2.70 8.29
C PRO A 37 7.61 3.04 6.85
N TRP A 38 8.03 4.27 6.60
CA TRP A 38 8.27 4.78 5.24
C TRP A 38 9.59 5.56 5.09
N ILE A 39 10.61 5.13 5.81
CA ILE A 39 11.94 5.74 5.87
C ILE A 39 12.59 5.77 4.47
N HIS A 40 13.28 6.87 4.14
CA HIS A 40 13.96 7.02 2.87
C HIS A 40 15.23 6.16 2.85
N GLY A 41 15.51 5.43 1.77
CA GLY A 41 16.66 4.54 1.70
C GLY A 41 18.03 5.24 1.75
N SER A 42 18.05 6.57 1.62
CA SER A 42 19.24 7.39 1.81
C SER A 42 19.29 8.12 3.17
N SER A 43 18.35 7.83 4.08
CA SER A 43 18.38 8.37 5.43
C SER A 43 19.54 7.75 6.21
N SER A 44 20.23 8.56 7.01
CA SER A 44 21.28 8.06 7.92
C SER A 44 20.70 7.03 8.89
N GLY A 45 21.35 5.88 9.02
CA GLY A 45 20.90 4.77 9.85
C GLY A 45 19.83 3.86 9.21
N TRP A 46 19.56 4.00 7.91
CA TRP A 46 18.73 3.03 7.19
C TRP A 46 19.44 1.68 7.10
N GLU A 47 18.75 0.60 7.48
CA GLU A 47 19.28 -0.76 7.51
C GLU A 47 18.32 -1.74 6.82
N LEU A 48 18.88 -2.63 6.00
CA LEU A 48 18.11 -3.60 5.23
C LEU A 48 17.16 -4.44 6.10
N ASP A 49 17.68 -5.00 7.20
CA ASP A 49 16.95 -5.94 8.04
C ASP A 49 15.97 -5.26 9.00
N LYS A 50 16.04 -3.92 9.15
CA LYS A 50 15.12 -3.13 9.97
C LYS A 50 14.04 -2.46 9.13
N ASP A 51 14.43 -1.85 8.02
CA ASP A 51 13.56 -0.95 7.25
C ASP A 51 12.93 -1.58 6.00
N ALA A 52 13.48 -2.69 5.50
CA ALA A 52 12.95 -3.41 4.35
C ALA A 52 12.12 -4.69 4.62
N PRO A 53 11.98 -5.26 5.85
CA PRO A 53 11.28 -6.54 6.05
C PRO A 53 9.90 -6.62 5.42
N LEU A 54 9.06 -5.59 5.56
CA LEU A 54 7.72 -5.58 4.95
C LEU A 54 7.79 -5.72 3.42
N PHE A 55 8.63 -4.92 2.78
CA PHE A 55 8.74 -4.89 1.32
C PHE A 55 9.36 -6.19 0.79
N LYS A 56 10.36 -6.71 1.50
CA LYS A 56 10.99 -8.01 1.23
C LYS A 56 9.96 -9.15 1.33
N ASN A 57 9.20 -9.20 2.42
CA ASN A 57 8.19 -10.25 2.63
C ASN A 57 7.09 -10.21 1.55
N TRP A 58 6.70 -9.01 1.11
CA TRP A 58 5.76 -8.88 -0.01
C TRP A 58 6.37 -9.35 -1.34
N ALA A 59 7.63 -9.04 -1.59
CA ALA A 59 8.33 -9.51 -2.79
C ALA A 59 8.41 -11.05 -2.82
N ILE A 60 8.63 -11.69 -1.67
CA ILE A 60 8.58 -13.15 -1.51
C ILE A 60 7.16 -13.68 -1.79
N ASN A 61 6.14 -13.14 -1.11
CA ASN A 61 4.75 -13.59 -1.27
C ASN A 61 4.24 -13.42 -2.72
N SER A 62 4.63 -12.36 -3.41
CA SER A 62 4.26 -12.11 -4.81
C SER A 62 5.09 -12.92 -5.81
N GLY A 63 6.13 -13.64 -5.36
CA GLY A 63 7.07 -14.39 -6.20
C GLY A 63 7.95 -13.51 -7.07
N LYS A 64 8.19 -12.27 -6.64
CA LYS A 64 9.10 -11.30 -7.29
C LYS A 64 10.51 -11.32 -6.72
N TYR A 65 10.73 -12.05 -5.63
CA TYR A 65 12.04 -12.26 -5.02
C TYR A 65 12.11 -13.66 -4.42
N HIS A 66 13.16 -14.41 -4.78
CA HIS A 66 13.46 -15.74 -4.29
C HIS A 66 14.75 -15.70 -3.46
N PRO A 67 14.66 -15.79 -2.12
CA PRO A 67 15.84 -15.77 -1.26
C PRO A 67 16.85 -16.86 -1.64
N GLY A 68 18.13 -16.49 -1.69
CA GLY A 68 19.22 -17.42 -2.05
C GLY A 68 19.41 -17.65 -3.55
N VAL A 69 18.49 -17.15 -4.39
CA VAL A 69 18.59 -17.21 -5.86
C VAL A 69 18.77 -15.81 -6.42
N ASP A 70 17.88 -14.90 -6.03
CA ASP A 70 17.88 -13.51 -6.49
C ASP A 70 18.75 -12.63 -5.57
N GLN A 71 19.36 -11.58 -6.14
CA GLN A 71 20.06 -10.57 -5.35
C GLN A 71 19.07 -9.62 -4.65
N PRO A 72 19.31 -9.23 -3.38
CA PRO A 72 18.48 -8.26 -2.67
C PRO A 72 18.38 -6.90 -3.38
N ASP A 73 17.15 -6.43 -3.67
CA ASP A 73 16.89 -5.08 -4.20
C ASP A 73 15.73 -4.39 -3.45
N PRO A 74 16.04 -3.73 -2.32
CA PRO A 74 15.04 -3.05 -1.48
C PRO A 74 14.31 -1.91 -2.18
N ARG A 75 14.98 -1.24 -3.14
CA ARG A 75 14.39 -0.13 -3.90
C ARG A 75 13.28 -0.66 -4.81
N THR A 76 13.53 -1.78 -5.48
CA THR A 76 12.54 -2.45 -6.32
C THR A 76 11.39 -3.02 -5.49
N TRP A 77 11.67 -3.66 -4.36
CA TRP A 77 10.62 -4.18 -3.47
C TRP A 77 9.69 -3.07 -2.98
N LYS A 78 10.24 -1.96 -2.48
CA LYS A 78 9.46 -0.81 -2.00
C LYS A 78 8.63 -0.16 -3.11
N SER A 79 9.19 -0.06 -4.32
CA SER A 79 8.49 0.49 -5.49
C SER A 79 7.31 -0.39 -5.91
N ASN A 80 7.52 -1.71 -5.97
CA ASN A 80 6.48 -2.68 -6.31
C ASN A 80 5.37 -2.70 -5.26
N PHE A 81 5.72 -2.68 -3.98
CA PHE A 81 4.75 -2.61 -2.88
C PHE A 81 3.87 -1.35 -2.98
N ARG A 82 4.50 -0.18 -3.21
CA ARG A 82 3.77 1.08 -3.40
C ARG A 82 2.78 1.00 -4.57
N CYS A 83 3.20 0.46 -5.72
CA CYS A 83 2.32 0.29 -6.87
C CYS A 83 1.13 -0.64 -6.55
N ALA A 84 1.38 -1.74 -5.83
CA ALA A 84 0.34 -2.67 -5.42
C ALA A 84 -0.63 -2.04 -4.39
N MET A 85 -0.16 -1.24 -3.45
CA MET A 85 -1.02 -0.47 -2.55
C MET A 85 -1.89 0.54 -3.32
N ASN A 86 -1.30 1.25 -4.27
CA ASN A 86 -2.01 2.25 -5.07
C ASN A 86 -3.09 1.65 -5.98
N SER A 87 -3.02 0.35 -6.32
CA SER A 87 -4.05 -0.32 -7.11
C SER A 87 -5.25 -0.81 -6.28
N LEU A 88 -5.14 -0.79 -4.94
CA LEU A 88 -6.24 -1.17 -4.05
C LEU A 88 -7.24 -0.01 -3.90
N SER A 89 -8.47 -0.21 -4.37
CA SER A 89 -9.56 0.76 -4.20
C SER A 89 -10.07 0.91 -2.76
N ASP A 90 -9.72 -0.04 -1.90
CA ASP A 90 -10.27 -0.25 -0.57
C ASP A 90 -9.22 -0.09 0.55
N ILE A 91 -8.02 0.40 0.21
CA ILE A 91 -7.04 0.91 1.16
C ILE A 91 -6.73 2.35 0.76
N ILE A 92 -6.88 3.28 1.69
CA ILE A 92 -6.68 4.71 1.45
C ILE A 92 -5.59 5.28 2.37
N GLU A 93 -4.75 6.17 1.85
CA GLU A 93 -3.74 6.89 2.65
C GLU A 93 -4.41 8.05 3.40
N VAL A 94 -4.26 8.08 4.73
CA VAL A 94 -4.71 9.16 5.62
C VAL A 94 -3.54 10.14 5.76
N LYS A 95 -3.46 11.06 4.80
CA LYS A 95 -2.27 11.91 4.59
C LYS A 95 -2.01 12.90 5.72
N ASP A 96 -3.06 13.37 6.37
CA ASP A 96 -3.06 14.30 7.50
C ASP A 96 -2.43 13.69 8.76
N GLN A 97 -2.51 12.36 8.92
CA GLN A 97 -1.91 11.64 10.05
C GLN A 97 -0.50 11.10 9.75
N SER A 98 0.01 11.30 8.53
CA SER A 98 1.28 10.71 8.08
C SER A 98 2.48 11.64 8.32
N VAL A 99 3.60 11.08 8.78
CA VAL A 99 4.87 11.80 8.94
C VAL A 99 5.83 11.45 7.80
N ARG A 100 6.08 12.42 6.90
CA ARG A 100 6.81 12.17 5.64
C ARG A 100 8.33 12.29 5.72
N ARG A 101 8.90 12.75 6.83
CA ARG A 101 10.32 13.08 6.97
C ARG A 101 10.89 12.58 8.30
N GLY A 102 12.21 12.40 8.33
CA GLY A 102 12.94 11.95 9.51
C GLY A 102 13.18 10.45 9.57
N SER A 103 13.99 10.02 10.54
CA SER A 103 14.34 8.61 10.79
C SER A 103 13.17 7.77 11.29
N LYS A 104 12.07 8.39 11.72
CA LYS A 104 10.83 7.73 12.14
C LYS A 104 9.66 8.04 11.20
N ALA A 105 9.94 8.26 9.91
CA ALA A 105 8.90 8.56 8.92
C ALA A 105 7.95 7.36 8.76
N PHE A 106 6.64 7.64 8.67
CA PHE A 106 5.61 6.63 8.48
C PHE A 106 4.43 7.18 7.66
N LYS A 107 3.64 6.28 7.10
CA LYS A 107 2.39 6.57 6.41
C LYS A 107 1.23 5.88 7.09
N VAL A 108 0.13 6.60 7.25
CA VAL A 108 -1.12 6.07 7.82
C VAL A 108 -2.07 5.68 6.70
N TYR A 109 -2.70 4.52 6.85
CA TYR A 109 -3.66 3.97 5.91
C TYR A 109 -4.91 3.50 6.66
N LYS A 110 -6.06 3.53 5.98
CA LYS A 110 -7.32 2.94 6.43
C LYS A 110 -7.77 1.85 5.46
N MET A 111 -8.09 0.66 5.96
CA MET A 111 -8.77 -0.36 5.16
C MET A 111 -10.29 -0.13 5.23
N LEU A 112 -10.91 0.20 4.10
CA LEU A 112 -12.35 0.42 4.03
C LEU A 112 -13.12 -0.86 4.28
N GLU A 113 -14.20 -0.79 5.05
CA GLU A 113 -15.14 -1.90 5.20
C GLU A 113 -15.85 -2.20 3.88
N GLU A 114 -16.51 -3.35 3.80
CA GLU A 114 -17.21 -3.76 2.59
C GLU A 114 -18.33 -2.77 2.19
N VAL A 115 -19.04 -2.21 3.16
CA VAL A 115 -20.08 -1.19 2.92
C VAL A 115 -19.48 0.08 2.32
N GLU A 116 -18.40 0.59 2.91
CA GLU A 116 -17.68 1.76 2.42
C GLU A 116 -17.06 1.50 1.03
N ARG A 117 -16.51 0.30 0.82
CA ARG A 117 -15.96 -0.14 -0.46
C ARG A 117 -17.03 -0.16 -1.55
N ARG A 118 -18.24 -0.65 -1.27
CA ARG A 118 -19.36 -0.66 -2.23
C ARG A 118 -19.80 0.76 -2.58
N ARG A 119 -19.94 1.64 -1.56
CA ARG A 119 -20.25 3.06 -1.76
C ARG A 119 -19.21 3.76 -2.62
N ARG A 120 -17.92 3.55 -2.33
CA ARG A 120 -16.81 4.15 -3.08
C ARG A 120 -16.73 3.62 -4.51
N LYS A 121 -16.96 2.32 -4.75
CA LYS A 121 -17.06 1.78 -6.12
C LYS A 121 -18.22 2.42 -6.89
N GLY A 122 -19.38 2.58 -6.26
CA GLY A 122 -20.52 3.29 -6.85
C GLY A 122 -20.19 4.75 -7.17
N TRP A 123 -19.50 5.44 -6.26
CA TRP A 123 -19.07 6.83 -6.45
C TRP A 123 -17.99 6.98 -7.53
N VAL A 124 -16.97 6.12 -7.57
CA VAL A 124 -15.95 6.11 -8.63
C VAL A 124 -16.58 5.82 -9.99
N MET A 125 -17.52 4.87 -10.05
CA MET A 125 -18.27 4.60 -11.28
C MET A 125 -19.10 5.82 -11.70
N PHE A 126 -19.77 6.48 -10.75
CA PHE A 126 -20.53 7.71 -11.01
C PHE A 126 -19.63 8.85 -11.52
N VAL A 127 -18.47 9.06 -10.90
CA VAL A 127 -17.50 10.09 -11.33
C VAL A 127 -16.94 9.79 -12.72
N LEU A 128 -16.60 8.54 -13.02
CA LEU A 128 -16.11 8.14 -14.35
C LEU A 128 -17.18 8.30 -15.44
N ILE A 129 -18.45 7.97 -15.14
CA ILE A 129 -19.57 8.20 -16.05
C ILE A 129 -19.74 9.71 -16.33
N ASN A 130 -19.75 10.55 -15.30
CA ASN A 130 -19.93 12.00 -15.46
C ASN A 130 -18.71 12.69 -16.12
N LEU A 131 -17.49 12.16 -15.94
CA LEU A 131 -16.30 12.63 -16.66
C LEU A 131 -16.36 12.28 -18.15
N ASN A 132 -16.94 11.15 -18.54
CA ASN A 132 -17.18 10.81 -19.95
C ASN A 132 -18.27 11.69 -20.60
N VAL A 133 -19.23 12.22 -19.83
CA VAL A 133 -20.22 13.19 -20.34
C VAL A 133 -19.58 14.58 -20.54
N CYS A 134 -18.56 14.93 -19.75
CA CYS A 134 -17.86 16.22 -19.84
C CYS A 134 -16.84 16.30 -21.01
N TRP A 135 -16.49 15.19 -21.65
CA TRP A 135 -15.55 15.17 -22.78
C TRP A 135 -16.22 15.33 -24.16
N SER A 136 -17.55 15.27 -24.25
CA SER A 136 -18.25 15.26 -25.54
C SER A 136 -18.79 16.62 -26.02
N HIS A 137 -18.46 17.74 -25.35
CA HIS A 137 -18.98 19.08 -25.70
C HIS A 137 -17.91 20.15 -25.98
N LYS A 138 -16.74 19.77 -26.51
CA LYS A 138 -15.72 20.74 -26.95
C LYS A 138 -15.18 20.49 -28.37
N HIS A 139 -16.03 20.16 -29.35
CA HIS A 139 -15.69 20.39 -30.76
C HIS A 139 -16.97 20.52 -31.60
N SER A 140 -17.56 21.72 -31.65
CA SER A 140 -18.34 22.15 -32.81
C SER A 140 -18.66 23.64 -32.73
N THR A 141 -17.71 24.49 -33.08
CA THR A 141 -17.99 25.84 -33.60
C THR A 141 -16.81 26.24 -34.49
N THR A 142 -17.03 26.19 -35.79
CA THR A 142 -16.38 27.05 -36.77
C THR A 142 -17.51 27.67 -37.59
#